data_AF-A0A2E5C4L7-F1
#
_entry.id   AF-A0A2E5C4L7-F1
#
_cell.length_a   1.000
_cell.length_b   1.000
_cell.length_c   1.000
_cell.angle_alpha   90.00
_cell.angle_beta   90.00
_cell.angle_gamma   90.00
#
_symmetry.space_group_name_H-M   'P 1'
#
loop_
_entity.id
_entity.type
_entity.pdbx_description
1 polymer ?
#
loop_
_entity_poly.entity_id
_entity_poly.type
_entity_poly.pdbx_seq_one_letter_code
_entity_poly.pdbx_strand_id
1 'polypeptide(L)'
;MSNCAPHVIRLQLDNIQQLFNSLDPSPFLGRDLDTNAEAFIMDWAQEYPAKGDFCLEITLATAISAQEKNRLEQAIHNYFNERARFCQHELRQLMREGRLSLIIGLSFLGLCVGVGRLLANPFPYSGFAELLSESLMIGGWVAMWRPMEIFLYRWWPIVRHRRTYMRLAEMAVTVIT
;
A
#
# COMPACT_ATOMS: atom_id res chain seq x y z
N MET A 1 -22.28 13.46 -24.69
CA MET A 1 -22.23 14.11 -23.37
C MET A 1 -21.62 13.11 -22.42
N SER A 2 -20.35 13.28 -22.09
CA SER A 2 -19.57 12.35 -21.28
C SER A 2 -20.14 12.36 -19.86
N ASN A 3 -20.71 11.24 -19.41
CA ASN A 3 -21.19 11.10 -18.03
C ASN A 3 -19.97 11.14 -17.10
N CYS A 4 -19.66 12.32 -16.56
CA CYS A 4 -18.61 12.45 -15.57
C CYS A 4 -19.18 11.97 -14.23
N ALA A 5 -18.43 11.08 -13.58
CA ALA A 5 -18.79 10.44 -12.33
C ALA A 5 -18.96 11.47 -11.19
N PRO A 6 -19.59 11.13 -10.04
CA PRO A 6 -19.91 12.11 -9.00
C PRO A 6 -18.68 12.76 -8.34
N HIS A 7 -17.48 12.22 -8.54
CA HIS A 7 -16.24 12.75 -7.99
C HIS A 7 -15.27 13.13 -9.12
N VAL A 8 -15.20 14.43 -9.41
CA VAL A 8 -14.36 14.98 -10.48
C VAL A 8 -13.07 15.55 -9.88
N ILE A 9 -11.93 15.01 -10.31
CA ILE A 9 -10.60 15.52 -9.98
C ILE A 9 -10.19 16.45 -11.13
N ARG A 10 -10.00 17.73 -10.84
CA ARG A 10 -9.63 18.73 -11.86
C ARG A 10 -8.14 19.02 -11.83
N LEU A 11 -7.49 18.86 -12.96
CA LEU A 11 -6.10 19.23 -13.18
C LEU A 11 -6.02 20.29 -14.28
N GLN A 12 -5.40 21.41 -13.98
CA GLN A 12 -5.08 22.43 -14.97
C GLN A 12 -3.60 22.32 -15.31
N LEU A 13 -3.30 22.06 -16.59
CA LEU A 13 -1.94 21.87 -17.08
C LEU A 13 -1.72 22.76 -18.30
N ASP A 14 -0.55 23.39 -18.39
CA ASP A 14 -0.17 24.16 -19.58
C ASP A 14 0.24 23.20 -20.71
N ASN A 15 0.87 22.09 -20.34
CA ASN A 15 1.34 21.07 -21.24
C ASN A 15 1.17 19.67 -20.61
N ILE A 16 0.72 18.72 -21.41
CA ILE A 16 0.56 17.30 -21.02
C ILE A 16 1.85 16.70 -20.43
N GLN A 17 3.03 17.20 -20.83
CA GLN A 17 4.30 16.74 -20.28
C GLN A 17 4.49 17.06 -18.80
N GLN A 18 3.80 18.07 -18.25
CA GLN A 18 3.85 18.40 -16.81
C GLN A 18 3.21 17.30 -15.94
N LEU A 19 2.34 16.48 -16.53
CA LEU A 19 1.72 15.35 -15.83
C LEU A 19 2.71 14.19 -15.62
N PHE A 20 3.76 14.12 -16.43
CA PHE A 20 4.71 13.02 -16.45
C PHE A 20 6.08 13.43 -15.91
N ASN A 21 6.80 12.47 -15.36
CA ASN A 21 8.14 12.68 -14.83
C ASN A 21 9.11 13.08 -15.95
N SER A 22 9.73 14.24 -15.82
CA SER A 22 10.68 14.79 -16.82
C SER A 22 11.97 13.96 -16.95
N LEU A 23 12.35 13.22 -15.91
CA LEU A 23 13.57 12.41 -15.86
C LEU A 23 13.42 11.01 -16.47
N ASP A 24 12.18 10.57 -16.72
CA ASP A 24 11.89 9.27 -17.31
C ASP A 24 11.92 9.34 -18.86
N PRO A 25 12.85 8.64 -19.54
CA PRO A 25 12.95 8.63 -20.99
C PRO A 25 11.93 7.70 -21.68
N SER A 26 11.06 7.02 -20.92
CA SER A 26 10.11 6.05 -21.44
C SER A 26 9.02 6.69 -22.33
N PRO A 27 8.50 5.97 -23.34
CA PRO A 27 7.40 6.47 -24.15
C PRO A 27 6.13 6.67 -23.31
N PHE A 28 5.23 7.58 -23.70
CA PHE A 28 4.02 7.98 -22.95
C PHE A 28 3.26 6.84 -22.25
N LEU A 29 3.10 5.68 -22.91
CA LEU A 29 2.34 4.55 -22.38
C LEU A 29 2.98 3.84 -21.18
N GLY A 30 4.27 4.06 -20.94
CA GLY A 30 5.02 3.52 -19.81
C GLY A 30 5.82 4.59 -19.06
N ARG A 31 5.41 5.86 -19.20
CA ARG A 31 6.06 6.97 -18.51
C ARG A 31 5.41 7.19 -17.15
N ASP A 32 6.24 7.35 -16.13
CA ASP A 32 5.74 7.61 -14.78
C ASP A 32 5.04 8.97 -14.68
N LEU A 33 3.95 9.03 -13.92
CA LEU A 33 3.38 10.31 -13.49
C LEU A 33 4.39 11.08 -12.63
N ASP A 34 4.37 12.41 -12.71
CA ASP A 34 5.12 13.24 -11.79
C ASP A 34 4.62 13.00 -10.35
N THR A 35 5.55 12.92 -9.40
CA THR A 35 5.24 12.64 -7.99
C THR A 35 4.23 13.64 -7.41
N ASN A 36 4.29 14.91 -7.83
CA ASN A 36 3.35 15.92 -7.36
C ASN A 36 1.94 15.70 -7.93
N ALA A 37 1.84 15.27 -9.19
CA ALA A 37 0.57 14.94 -9.81
C ALA A 37 -0.04 13.68 -9.18
N GLU A 38 0.75 12.63 -8.95
CA GLU A 38 0.30 11.43 -8.23
C GLU A 38 -0.23 11.81 -6.83
N ALA A 39 0.54 12.58 -6.07
CA ALA A 39 0.17 12.99 -4.71
C ALA A 39 -1.15 13.78 -4.72
N PHE A 40 -1.29 14.76 -5.62
CA PHE A 40 -2.53 15.54 -5.74
C PHE A 40 -3.76 14.66 -6.04
N ILE A 41 -3.65 13.75 -7.00
CA ILE A 41 -4.75 12.82 -7.36
C ILE A 41 -5.07 11.91 -6.17
N MET A 42 -4.04 11.42 -5.48
CA MET A 42 -4.20 10.52 -4.33
C MET A 42 -4.83 11.21 -3.13
N ASP A 43 -4.46 12.45 -2.82
CA ASP A 43 -5.05 13.23 -1.74
C ASP A 43 -6.54 13.46 -2.01
N TRP A 44 -6.89 13.86 -3.23
CA TRP A 44 -8.29 13.97 -3.67
C TRP A 44 -9.05 12.64 -3.53
N ALA A 45 -8.45 11.54 -3.97
CA ALA A 45 -9.08 10.23 -3.90
C ALA A 45 -9.27 9.72 -2.46
N GLN A 46 -8.44 10.17 -1.52
CA GLN A 46 -8.54 9.82 -0.10
C GLN A 46 -9.61 10.61 0.65
N GLU A 47 -9.88 11.85 0.24
CA GLU A 47 -10.95 12.70 0.81
C GLU A 47 -12.36 12.17 0.51
N TYR A 48 -12.53 11.44 -0.61
CA TYR A 48 -13.81 10.87 -1.02
C TYR A 48 -13.80 9.33 -0.98
N PRO A 49 -13.90 8.71 0.21
CA PRO A 49 -13.86 7.26 0.37
C PRO A 49 -15.12 6.54 -0.16
N ALA A 50 -16.16 7.27 -0.56
CA ALA A 50 -17.44 6.72 -0.99
C ALA A 50 -17.28 5.84 -2.26
N LYS A 51 -18.11 4.80 -2.38
CA LYS A 51 -18.22 3.94 -3.57
C LYS A 51 -18.67 4.79 -4.75
N GLY A 52 -17.72 5.21 -5.58
CA GLY A 52 -18.01 6.00 -6.77
C GLY A 52 -16.83 5.94 -7.73
N ASP A 53 -17.13 6.01 -9.01
CA ASP A 53 -16.12 6.11 -10.04
C ASP A 53 -15.51 7.53 -9.97
N PHE A 54 -14.21 7.64 -10.17
CA PHE A 54 -13.54 8.93 -10.29
C PHE A 54 -13.62 9.38 -11.76
N CYS A 55 -13.62 10.68 -11.97
CA CYS A 55 -13.50 11.30 -13.28
C CYS A 55 -12.33 12.28 -13.22
N LEU A 56 -11.27 12.05 -13.98
CA LEU A 56 -10.15 12.98 -14.10
C LEU A 56 -10.42 13.95 -15.25
N GLU A 57 -10.56 15.23 -14.93
CA GLU A 57 -10.80 16.31 -15.88
C GLU A 57 -9.50 17.11 -16.03
N ILE A 58 -8.85 16.94 -17.18
CA ILE A 58 -7.59 17.62 -17.52
C ILE A 58 -7.92 18.80 -18.42
N THR A 59 -7.69 20.00 -17.94
CA THR A 59 -7.80 21.24 -18.73
C THR A 59 -6.44 21.57 -19.32
N LEU A 60 -6.35 21.62 -20.64
CA LEU A 60 -5.15 21.97 -21.40
C LEU A 60 -5.35 23.29 -22.13
N ALA A 61 -4.33 24.15 -22.14
CA ALA A 61 -4.34 25.38 -22.92
C ALA A 61 -4.31 25.15 -24.44
N THR A 62 -3.85 23.97 -24.88
CA THR A 62 -3.74 23.60 -26.29
C THR A 62 -4.59 22.38 -26.62
N ALA A 63 -5.28 22.44 -27.76
CA ALA A 63 -6.05 21.31 -28.25
C ALA A 63 -5.14 20.17 -28.69
N ILE A 64 -5.36 18.98 -28.11
CA ILE A 64 -4.68 17.74 -28.50
C ILE A 64 -5.60 16.85 -29.35
N SER A 65 -4.99 16.05 -30.21
CA SER A 65 -5.71 15.13 -31.10
C SER A 65 -6.43 14.02 -30.30
N ALA A 66 -7.45 13.41 -30.91
CA ALA A 66 -8.15 12.28 -30.29
C ALA A 66 -7.22 11.08 -29.99
N GLN A 67 -6.18 10.89 -30.81
CA GLN A 67 -5.19 9.83 -30.60
C GLN A 67 -4.31 10.11 -29.36
N GLU A 68 -3.92 11.37 -29.15
CA GLU A 68 -3.18 11.78 -27.94
C GLU A 68 -4.03 11.68 -26.68
N LYS A 69 -5.32 12.05 -26.75
CA LYS A 69 -6.27 11.85 -25.64
C LYS A 69 -6.34 10.38 -25.22
N ASN A 70 -6.46 9.46 -26.19
CA ASN A 70 -6.52 8.03 -25.91
C ASN A 70 -5.19 7.50 -25.33
N ARG A 71 -4.04 7.93 -25.88
CA ARG A 71 -2.73 7.56 -25.32
C ARG A 71 -2.53 8.07 -23.88
N LEU A 72 -3.02 9.27 -23.58
CA LEU A 72 -2.99 9.84 -22.23
C LEU A 72 -3.82 9.01 -21.26
N GLU A 73 -5.06 8.70 -21.63
CA GLU A 73 -5.95 7.88 -20.82
C GLU A 73 -5.31 6.50 -20.53
N GLN A 74 -4.80 5.83 -21.56
CA GLN A 74 -4.11 4.55 -21.40
C GLN A 74 -2.86 4.65 -20.51
N ALA A 75 -2.07 5.71 -20.65
CA ALA A 75 -0.89 5.93 -19.83
C ALA A 75 -1.26 6.06 -18.33
N ILE A 76 -2.30 6.84 -18.03
CA ILE A 76 -2.79 7.04 -16.66
C ILE A 76 -3.33 5.72 -16.08
N HIS A 77 -4.13 4.98 -16.84
CA HIS A 77 -4.65 3.67 -16.42
C HIS A 77 -3.53 2.65 -16.19
N ASN A 78 -2.54 2.60 -17.08
CA ASN A 78 -1.38 1.71 -16.93
C ASN A 78 -0.58 2.05 -15.68
N TYR A 79 -0.26 3.33 -15.46
CA TYR A 79 0.50 3.78 -14.31
C TYR A 79 -0.18 3.36 -12.98
N PHE A 80 -1.47 3.65 -12.82
CA PHE A 80 -2.18 3.29 -11.59
C PHE A 80 -2.37 1.78 -11.42
N ASN A 81 -2.52 1.03 -12.52
CA ASN A 81 -2.52 -0.43 -12.48
C ASN A 81 -1.17 -0.99 -12.01
N GLU A 82 -0.07 -0.46 -12.51
CA GLU A 82 1.27 -0.84 -12.06
C GLU A 82 1.47 -0.50 -10.59
N ARG A 83 1.05 0.68 -10.15
CA ARG A 83 1.12 1.08 -8.75
C ARG A 83 0.30 0.19 -7.83
N ALA A 84 -0.90 -0.22 -8.25
CA ALA A 84 -1.71 -1.20 -7.54
C ALA A 84 -1.02 -2.58 -7.45
N ARG A 85 -0.30 -3.00 -8.51
CA ARG A 85 0.52 -4.23 -8.49
C ARG A 85 1.68 -4.11 -7.52
N PHE A 86 2.37 -2.96 -7.49
CA PHE A 86 3.43 -2.68 -6.51
C PHE A 86 2.93 -2.84 -5.07
N CYS A 87 1.80 -2.23 -4.71
CA CYS A 87 1.20 -2.43 -3.37
C CYS A 87 0.87 -3.91 -3.09
N GLN A 88 0.45 -4.68 -4.10
CA GLN A 88 0.21 -6.12 -3.93
C GLN A 88 1.51 -6.91 -3.70
N HIS A 89 2.64 -6.50 -4.29
CA HIS A 89 3.95 -7.07 -3.99
C HIS A 89 4.39 -6.72 -2.57
N GLU A 90 4.27 -5.45 -2.17
CA GLU A 90 4.59 -4.96 -0.82
C GLU A 90 3.78 -5.70 0.25
N LEU A 91 2.47 -5.85 0.04
CA LEU A 91 1.60 -6.61 0.94
C LEU A 91 2.04 -8.07 1.10
N ARG A 92 2.43 -8.72 0.00
CA ARG A 92 2.93 -10.10 0.03
C ARG A 92 4.24 -10.20 0.80
N GLN A 93 5.13 -9.22 0.66
CA GLN A 93 6.37 -9.17 1.41
C GLN A 93 6.11 -8.95 2.90
N LEU A 94 5.26 -7.99 3.26
CA LEU A 94 4.87 -7.73 4.64
C LEU A 94 4.26 -8.98 5.30
N MET A 95 3.40 -9.71 4.60
CA MET A 95 2.82 -10.95 5.11
C MET A 95 3.86 -12.08 5.26
N ARG A 96 4.89 -12.13 4.41
CA ARG A 96 6.02 -13.07 4.59
C ARG A 96 6.82 -12.73 5.83
N GLU A 97 7.15 -11.45 6.04
CA GLU A 97 7.84 -10.96 7.24
C GLU A 97 7.02 -11.24 8.51
N GLY A 98 5.71 -10.98 8.46
CA GLY A 98 4.77 -11.30 9.54
C GLY A 98 4.80 -12.79 9.90
N ARG A 99 4.69 -13.69 8.90
CA ARG A 99 4.78 -15.15 9.14
C ARG A 99 6.12 -15.58 9.71
N LEU A 100 7.24 -15.06 9.20
CA LEU A 100 8.57 -15.40 9.72
C LEU A 100 8.71 -14.97 11.18
N SER A 101 8.31 -13.73 11.51
CA SER A 101 8.33 -13.25 12.89
C SER A 101 7.44 -14.09 13.81
N LEU A 102 6.28 -14.54 13.33
CA LEU A 102 5.36 -15.40 14.08
C LEU A 102 6.01 -16.75 14.37
N ILE A 103 6.65 -17.38 13.38
CA ILE A 103 7.37 -18.65 13.57
C ILE A 103 8.48 -18.48 14.61
N ILE A 104 9.32 -17.44 14.48
CA ILE A 104 10.40 -17.17 15.43
C ILE A 104 9.86 -17.00 16.85
N GLY A 105 8.80 -16.19 17.02
CA GLY A 105 8.22 -15.96 18.33
C GLY A 105 7.57 -17.21 18.93
N LEU A 106 6.88 -18.02 18.12
CA LEU A 106 6.31 -19.30 18.56
C LEU A 106 7.40 -20.32 18.92
N SER A 107 8.47 -20.40 18.14
CA SER A 107 9.62 -21.26 18.43
C SER A 107 10.32 -20.85 19.72
N PHE A 108 10.51 -19.56 19.94
CA PHE A 108 11.08 -19.04 21.19
C PHE A 108 10.19 -19.40 22.39
N LEU A 109 8.88 -19.11 22.30
CA LEU A 109 7.92 -19.44 23.36
C LEU A 109 7.85 -20.95 23.62
N GLY A 110 7.90 -21.78 22.58
CA GLY A 110 7.95 -23.23 22.71
C GLY A 110 9.23 -23.72 23.40
N LEU A 111 10.39 -23.16 23.06
CA LEU A 111 11.67 -23.49 23.69
C LEU A 111 11.67 -23.09 25.17
N CYS A 112 11.17 -21.90 25.47
CA CYS A 112 10.97 -21.39 26.81
C CYS A 112 10.12 -22.34 27.67
N VAL A 113 8.92 -22.69 27.21
CA VAL A 113 8.04 -23.63 27.93
C VAL A 113 8.68 -25.01 28.07
N GLY A 114 9.38 -25.49 27.03
CA GLY A 114 10.09 -26.76 27.04
C GLY A 114 11.18 -26.81 28.13
N VAL A 115 12.02 -25.78 28.21
CA VAL A 115 13.07 -25.65 29.23
C VAL A 115 12.46 -25.57 30.63
N GLY A 116 11.40 -24.78 30.81
CA GLY A 116 10.70 -24.68 32.09
C GLY A 116 10.18 -26.03 32.59
N ARG A 117 9.57 -26.84 31.70
CA ARG A 117 9.10 -28.20 32.04
C ARG A 117 10.24 -29.16 32.38
N LEU A 118 11.37 -29.07 31.68
CA LEU A 118 12.54 -29.91 31.94
C LEU A 118 13.21 -29.58 33.29
N LEU A 119 13.25 -28.30 33.68
CA LEU A 119 13.86 -27.84 34.94
C LEU A 119 12.94 -28.02 36.16
N ALA A 120 11.62 -27.97 35.97
CA ALA A 120 10.64 -28.17 37.04
C ALA A 120 10.58 -29.63 37.55
N ASN A 121 10.89 -30.62 36.71
CA ASN A 121 10.87 -32.04 37.10
C ASN A 121 11.95 -32.42 38.14
N PRO A 122 13.21 -31.93 38.06
CA PRO A 122 14.23 -32.27 39.06
C PRO A 122 14.35 -31.30 40.27
N PHE A 123 13.90 -30.04 40.21
CA PHE A 123 14.11 -29.06 41.30
C PHE A 123 12.88 -28.19 41.60
N PRO A 124 11.93 -28.66 42.44
CA PRO A 124 10.66 -27.98 42.69
C PRO A 124 10.73 -26.71 43.57
N TYR A 125 11.87 -26.38 44.20
CA TYR A 125 11.99 -25.32 45.22
C TYR A 125 13.15 -24.33 44.98
N SER A 126 13.48 -24.00 43.72
CA SER A 126 14.49 -22.97 43.44
C SER A 126 13.84 -21.67 42.97
N GLY A 127 14.07 -20.55 43.67
CA GLY A 127 13.62 -19.21 43.23
C GLY A 127 14.17 -18.81 41.85
N PHE A 128 15.17 -19.53 41.35
CA PHE A 128 15.66 -19.42 39.97
C PHE A 128 14.62 -19.87 38.93
N ALA A 129 13.84 -20.92 39.21
CA ALA A 129 12.79 -21.39 38.31
C ALA A 129 11.64 -20.37 38.20
N GLU A 130 11.31 -19.70 39.30
CA GLU A 130 10.29 -18.65 39.36
C GLU A 130 10.72 -17.40 38.59
N LEU A 131 11.94 -16.91 38.82
CA LEU A 131 12.54 -15.79 38.07
C LEU A 131 12.62 -16.07 36.56
N LEU A 132 12.98 -17.31 36.20
CA LEU A 132 13.04 -17.75 34.81
C LEU A 132 11.65 -17.77 34.18
N SER A 133 10.65 -18.30 34.87
CA SER A 133 9.25 -18.30 34.41
C SER A 133 8.72 -16.88 34.16
N GLU A 134 9.02 -15.94 35.06
CA GLU A 134 8.59 -14.55 34.94
C GLU A 134 9.27 -13.84 33.77
N SER A 135 10.59 -14.05 33.61
CA SER A 135 11.37 -13.56 32.46
C SER A 135 10.88 -14.15 31.14
N LEU A 136 10.51 -15.42 31.13
CA LEU A 136 9.93 -16.12 29.99
C LEU A 136 8.58 -15.55 29.57
N MET A 137 7.73 -15.21 30.54
CA MET A 137 6.43 -14.61 30.24
C MET A 137 6.59 -13.23 29.60
N ILE A 138 7.51 -12.42 30.12
CA ILE A 138 7.85 -11.10 29.56
C ILE A 138 8.46 -11.27 28.16
N GLY A 139 9.46 -12.15 28.01
CA GLY A 139 10.14 -12.40 26.73
C GLY A 139 9.20 -12.97 25.66
N GLY A 140 8.32 -13.90 26.03
CA GLY A 140 7.31 -14.46 25.13
C GLY A 140 6.32 -13.42 24.62
N TRP A 141 5.89 -12.51 25.49
CA TRP A 141 5.05 -11.37 25.08
C TRP A 141 5.80 -10.42 24.14
N VAL A 142 7.05 -10.04 24.47
CA VAL A 142 7.88 -9.16 23.62
C VAL A 142 8.11 -9.78 22.24
N ALA A 143 8.33 -11.10 22.17
CA ALA A 143 8.48 -11.81 20.90
C ALA A 143 7.19 -11.82 20.06
N MET A 144 6.01 -11.75 20.69
CA MET A 144 4.71 -11.71 20.01
C MET A 144 4.29 -10.33 19.51
N TRP A 145 4.93 -9.25 19.98
CA TRP A 145 4.58 -7.89 19.56
C TRP A 145 4.67 -7.69 18.05
N ARG A 146 5.82 -8.01 17.44
CA ARG A 146 6.08 -7.72 16.02
C ARG A 146 5.15 -8.48 15.07
N PRO A 147 4.86 -9.78 15.26
CA PRO A 147 3.82 -10.47 14.50
C PRO A 147 2.46 -9.80 14.63
N MET A 148 2.02 -9.51 15.87
CA MET A 148 0.72 -8.89 16.12
C MET A 148 0.61 -7.52 15.45
N GLU A 149 1.64 -6.68 15.57
CA GLU A 149 1.69 -5.37 14.91
C GLU A 149 1.52 -5.48 13.39
N ILE A 150 2.24 -6.42 12.77
CA ILE A 150 2.18 -6.65 11.33
C ILE A 150 0.77 -7.09 10.90
N PHE A 151 0.19 -8.08 11.61
CA PHE A 151 -1.11 -8.66 11.27
C PHE A 151 -2.31 -7.81 11.69
N LEU A 152 -2.15 -6.88 12.64
CA LEU A 152 -3.25 -6.01 13.08
C LEU A 152 -3.25 -4.67 12.33
N TYR A 153 -2.09 -4.04 12.15
CA TYR A 153 -2.03 -2.64 11.74
C TYR A 153 -1.31 -2.41 10.42
N ARG A 154 -0.14 -3.03 10.20
CA ARG A 154 0.73 -2.62 9.07
C ARG A 154 0.14 -2.92 7.68
N TRP A 155 -0.71 -3.93 7.54
CA TRP A 155 -1.25 -4.33 6.24
C TRP A 155 -2.44 -3.48 5.77
N TRP A 156 -3.22 -2.91 6.70
CA TRP A 156 -4.44 -2.17 6.38
C TRP A 156 -4.18 -0.93 5.51
N PRO A 157 -3.17 -0.08 5.79
CA PRO A 157 -2.80 1.04 4.92
C PRO A 157 -2.46 0.60 3.50
N ILE A 158 -1.70 -0.49 3.33
CA ILE A 158 -1.30 -0.99 2.00
C ILE A 158 -2.52 -1.45 1.19
N VAL A 159 -3.45 -2.17 1.84
CA VAL A 159 -4.70 -2.59 1.19
C VAL A 159 -5.56 -1.39 0.83
N ARG A 160 -5.61 -0.36 1.69
CA ARG A 160 -6.34 0.88 1.40
C ARG A 160 -5.74 1.59 0.18
N HIS A 161 -4.43 1.82 0.14
CA HIS A 161 -3.75 2.42 -1.02
C HIS A 161 -3.98 1.62 -2.29
N ARG A 162 -3.82 0.29 -2.23
CA ARG A 162 -4.07 -0.59 -3.38
C ARG A 162 -5.50 -0.42 -3.93
N ARG A 163 -6.50 -0.36 -3.06
CA ARG A 163 -7.90 -0.16 -3.49
C ARG A 163 -8.10 1.21 -4.15
N THR A 164 -7.49 2.26 -3.61
CA THR A 164 -7.54 3.60 -4.22
C THR A 164 -6.89 3.59 -5.60
N TYR A 165 -5.68 3.02 -5.73
CA TYR A 165 -5.01 2.91 -7.04
C TYR A 165 -5.81 2.09 -8.06
N MET A 166 -6.45 0.98 -7.65
CA MET A 166 -7.31 0.21 -8.55
C MET A 166 -8.50 1.03 -9.06
N ARG A 167 -9.11 1.85 -8.19
CA ARG A 167 -10.22 2.73 -8.58
C ARG A 167 -9.77 3.85 -9.51
N LEU A 168 -8.58 4.43 -9.26
CA LEU A 168 -7.98 5.43 -10.13
C LEU A 168 -7.55 4.84 -11.48
N ALA A 169 -7.19 3.55 -11.52
CA ALA A 169 -6.85 2.85 -12.76
C ALA A 169 -8.07 2.61 -13.68
N GLU A 170 -9.28 2.60 -13.11
CA GLU A 170 -10.55 2.43 -13.84
C GLU A 170 -11.30 3.76 -14.07
N MET A 171 -10.71 4.88 -13.64
CA MET A 171 -11.37 6.18 -13.69
C MET A 171 -11.54 6.70 -15.12
N ALA A 172 -12.62 7.41 -15.40
CA ALA A 172 -12.80 8.06 -16.69
C ALA A 172 -11.85 9.26 -16.81
N VAL A 173 -11.15 9.40 -17.95
CA VAL A 173 -10.28 10.56 -18.22
C VAL A 173 -10.92 11.43 -19.30
N THR A 174 -11.12 12.70 -19.00
CA THR A 174 -11.69 13.68 -19.93
C THR A 174 -10.73 14.85 -20.10
N VAL A 175 -10.51 15.26 -21.35
CA VAL A 175 -9.62 16.38 -21.68
C VAL A 175 -10.43 17.52 -22.26
N ILE A 176 -10.44 18.63 -21.53
CA ILE A 176 -11.07 19.90 -21.90
C ILE A 176 -9.99 20.85 -22.41
N THR A 177 -10.31 21.57 -23.46
CA THR A 177 -9.42 22.48 -24.20
C THR A 177 -10.14 23.80 -24.41
#